data_AF-A0A7W2MGQ3-F1
#
_entry.id   AF-A0A7W2MGQ3-F1
#
_cell.length_a   1.000
_cell.length_b   1.000
_cell.length_c   1.000
_cell.angle_alpha   90.00
_cell.angle_beta   90.00
_cell.angle_gamma   90.00
#
_symmetry.space_group_name_H-M   'P 1'
#
loop_
_entity.id
_entity.type
_entity.pdbx_description
1 polymer ?
#
loop_
_entity_poly.entity_id
_entity_poly.type
_entity_poly.pdbx_seq_one_letter_code
_entity_poly.pdbx_strand_id
1 'polypeptide(L)'
;MSLAFWFTNGTKPAAWIKDDILHIRDGVFGQDEIDKKKVESMYYEVDFHRNSVGNSSGEETDVHIIVIKLKGFSEWRLPIKDLEEHAEKLRLYHFIKDNFFNLEFRRL
;
A
#
# COMPACT_ATOMS: atom_id res chain seq x y z
N MET A 1 -0.56 -10.59 21.42
CA MET A 1 -0.39 -10.32 19.97
C MET A 1 -1.55 -9.42 19.56
N SER A 2 -1.26 -8.22 19.06
CA SER A 2 -2.29 -7.22 18.71
C SER A 2 -2.69 -7.40 17.25
N LEU A 3 -3.95 -7.79 16.98
CA LEU A 3 -4.52 -7.65 15.64
C LEU A 3 -5.02 -6.21 15.51
N ALA A 4 -4.27 -5.39 14.78
CA ALA A 4 -4.72 -4.07 14.38
C ALA A 4 -5.67 -4.22 13.17
N PHE A 5 -6.97 -4.22 13.44
CA PHE A 5 -8.02 -4.13 12.42
C PHE A 5 -8.54 -2.71 12.35
N TRP A 6 -8.61 -2.15 11.15
CA TRP A 6 -9.15 -0.82 10.91
C TRP A 6 -10.21 -0.95 9.81
N PHE A 7 -11.29 -0.14 9.88
CA PHE A 7 -12.38 0.13 8.90
C PHE A 7 -13.83 -0.16 9.37
N THR A 8 -14.75 0.64 8.83
CA THR A 8 -16.09 1.00 9.32
C THR A 8 -17.27 0.29 8.66
N ASN A 9 -17.06 -0.68 7.77
CA ASN A 9 -18.15 -1.44 7.16
C ASN A 9 -17.80 -2.93 7.15
N GLY A 10 -18.80 -3.82 7.27
CA GLY A 10 -18.67 -5.27 7.46
C GLY A 10 -17.97 -6.07 6.34
N THR A 11 -17.18 -5.42 5.51
CA THR A 11 -16.27 -5.97 4.50
C THR A 11 -14.85 -6.16 5.08
N LYS A 12 -14.07 -7.10 4.53
CA LYS A 12 -12.66 -7.33 4.94
C LYS A 12 -11.86 -6.02 4.87
N PRO A 13 -10.98 -5.73 5.84
CA PRO A 13 -10.24 -4.48 5.87
C PRO A 13 -9.31 -4.32 4.66
N ALA A 14 -9.07 -3.09 4.20
CA ALA A 14 -8.20 -2.82 3.05
C ALA A 14 -6.74 -3.24 3.31
N ALA A 15 -6.26 -3.11 4.54
CA ALA A 15 -4.99 -3.68 4.97
C ALA A 15 -5.08 -4.13 6.42
N TRP A 16 -4.40 -5.22 6.77
CA TRP A 16 -4.31 -5.70 8.14
C TRP A 16 -3.00 -6.45 8.37
N ILE A 17 -2.65 -6.65 9.63
CA ILE A 17 -1.46 -7.42 10.02
C ILE A 17 -1.92 -8.64 10.79
N LYS A 18 -1.44 -9.82 10.39
CA LYS A 18 -1.66 -11.07 11.10
C LYS A 18 -0.37 -11.88 11.09
N ASP A 19 0.06 -12.36 12.26
CA ASP A 19 1.24 -13.23 12.39
C ASP A 19 2.52 -12.67 11.72
N ASP A 20 2.78 -11.36 11.88
CA ASP A 20 3.87 -10.61 11.21
C ASP A 20 3.79 -10.58 9.66
N ILE A 21 2.63 -10.89 9.10
CA ILE A 21 2.33 -10.78 7.67
C ILE A 21 1.42 -9.56 7.47
N LEU A 22 1.87 -8.63 6.63
CA LEU A 22 1.04 -7.54 6.14
C LEU A 22 0.22 -8.05 4.97
N HIS A 23 -1.08 -7.89 5.08
CA HIS A 23 -2.03 -8.22 4.03
C HIS A 23 -2.61 -6.93 3.46
N ILE A 24 -2.62 -6.80 2.14
CA ILE A 24 -3.17 -5.65 1.43
C ILE A 24 -4.20 -6.18 0.44
N ARG A 25 -5.39 -5.59 0.46
CA ARG A 25 -6.49 -5.93 -0.44
C ARG A 25 -6.25 -5.27 -1.79
N ASP A 26 -6.01 -6.08 -2.83
CA ASP A 26 -5.86 -5.62 -4.21
C ASP A 26 -7.18 -5.83 -4.97
N GLY A 27 -8.13 -4.91 -4.74
CA GLY A 27 -9.45 -4.93 -5.38
C GLY A 27 -10.34 -6.09 -4.95
N VAL A 28 -11.21 -6.55 -5.87
CA VAL A 28 -12.34 -7.47 -5.57
C VAL A 28 -11.90 -8.92 -5.35
N PHE A 29 -10.72 -9.33 -5.84
CA PHE A 29 -10.32 -10.75 -5.86
C PHE A 29 -8.86 -11.02 -5.48
N GLY A 30 -8.01 -10.00 -5.28
CA GLY A 30 -6.59 -10.15 -4.98
C GLY A 30 -6.25 -9.77 -3.53
N GLN A 31 -5.26 -10.47 -2.95
CA GLN A 31 -4.67 -10.10 -1.68
C GLN A 31 -3.16 -10.30 -1.78
N ASP A 32 -2.41 -9.24 -1.54
CA ASP A 32 -0.96 -9.30 -1.44
C ASP A 32 -0.55 -9.59 0.00
N GLU A 33 0.39 -10.51 0.17
CA GLU A 33 0.89 -10.92 1.47
C GLU A 33 2.39 -10.67 1.57
N ILE A 34 2.79 -9.92 2.59
CA ILE A 34 4.18 -9.50 2.79
C ILE A 34 4.62 -9.95 4.17
N ASP A 35 5.51 -10.94 4.22
CA ASP A 35 6.11 -11.45 5.45
C ASP A 35 7.25 -10.53 5.90
N LYS A 36 7.09 -9.90 7.07
CA LYS A 36 8.06 -8.96 7.64
C LYS A 36 9.48 -9.51 7.72
N LYS A 37 9.65 -10.81 7.98
CA LYS A 37 10.97 -11.43 8.18
C LYS A 37 11.76 -11.59 6.88
N LYS A 38 11.05 -11.61 5.75
CA LYS A 38 11.60 -11.71 4.40
C LYS A 38 11.92 -10.36 3.78
N VAL A 39 11.35 -9.28 4.30
CA VAL A 39 11.63 -7.91 3.84
C VAL A 39 13.06 -7.51 4.22
N GLU A 40 13.82 -7.09 3.22
CA GLU A 40 15.14 -6.47 3.35
C GLU A 40 15.01 -4.96 3.44
N SER A 41 14.22 -4.36 2.53
CA SER A 41 13.83 -2.95 2.57
C SER A 41 12.41 -2.76 2.06
N MET A 42 11.76 -1.70 2.52
CA MET A 42 10.44 -1.30 2.05
C MET A 42 10.33 0.22 2.11
N TYR A 43 9.77 0.83 1.07
CA TYR A 43 9.48 2.25 1.02
C TYR A 43 8.17 2.50 0.26
N TYR A 44 7.58 3.66 0.54
CA TYR A 44 6.32 4.09 -0.06
C TYR A 44 6.60 5.18 -1.08
N GLU A 45 6.12 5.00 -2.29
CA GLU A 45 6.19 5.98 -3.37
C GLU A 45 4.80 6.53 -3.67
N VAL A 46 4.73 7.84 -3.90
CA VAL A 46 3.59 8.48 -4.55
C VAL A 46 4.09 9.08 -5.85
N ASP A 47 3.51 8.64 -6.96
CA ASP A 47 3.77 9.09 -8.33
C ASP A 47 2.54 9.82 -8.89
N PHE A 48 2.74 10.79 -9.78
CA PHE A 48 1.67 11.58 -10.38
C PHE A 48 1.46 11.14 -11.81
N HIS A 49 0.41 10.35 -12.07
CA HIS A 49 0.04 10.02 -13.44
C HIS A 49 -0.97 11.03 -13.98
N ARG A 50 -0.55 11.83 -14.97
CA ARG A 50 -1.50 12.60 -15.78
C ARG A 50 -2.19 11.65 -16.75
N ASN A 51 -3.49 11.44 -16.55
CA ASN A 51 -4.31 10.74 -17.54
C ASN A 51 -4.28 11.53 -18.87
N SER A 52 -3.51 11.03 -19.84
CA SER A 52 -3.37 11.63 -21.17
C SER A 52 -4.34 11.05 -22.19
N VAL A 53 -5.56 10.68 -21.76
CA VAL A 53 -6.60 10.18 -22.67
C VAL A 53 -7.90 10.97 -22.49
N GLY A 54 -7.99 12.08 -23.22
CA GLY A 54 -9.25 12.46 -23.86
C GLY A 54 -10.27 13.32 -23.12
N ASN A 55 -10.01 13.82 -21.92
CA ASN A 55 -10.89 14.82 -21.29
C ASN A 55 -10.10 16.02 -20.78
N SER A 56 -10.61 17.20 -21.13
CA SER A 56 -10.04 18.54 -20.94
C SER A 56 -10.00 19.03 -19.48
N SER A 57 -9.86 18.12 -18.53
CA SER A 57 -9.69 18.40 -17.11
C SER A 57 -8.73 17.35 -16.54
N GLY A 58 -7.43 17.61 -16.66
CA GLY A 58 -6.38 16.73 -16.14
C GLY A 58 -6.38 16.75 -14.62
N GLU A 59 -7.28 15.98 -14.01
CA GLU A 59 -7.19 15.63 -12.60
C GLU A 59 -5.96 14.73 -12.44
N GLU A 60 -4.90 15.29 -11.85
CA GLU A 60 -3.75 14.52 -11.38
C GLU A 60 -4.28 13.53 -10.34
N THR A 61 -4.22 12.24 -10.67
CA THR A 61 -4.59 11.19 -9.73
C THR A 61 -3.31 10.66 -9.10
N ASP A 62 -3.21 10.77 -7.78
CA ASP A 62 -2.08 10.24 -7.04
C ASP A 62 -2.05 8.72 -7.18
N VAL A 63 -0.95 8.19 -7.69
CA VAL A 63 -0.69 6.75 -7.75
C VAL A 63 0.20 6.37 -6.59
N HIS A 64 -0.34 5.57 -5.68
CA HIS A 64 0.35 5.11 -4.50
C HIS A 64 0.99 3.75 -4.78
N ILE A 65 2.28 3.58 -4.49
CA ILE A 65 3.05 2.37 -4.78
C ILE A 65 3.83 1.99 -3.52
N ILE A 66 3.80 0.71 -3.14
CA ILE A 66 4.71 0.17 -2.15
C ILE A 66 5.83 -0.56 -2.89
N VAL A 67 7.06 -0.15 -2.64
CA VAL A 67 8.24 -0.86 -3.18
C VAL A 67 8.85 -1.71 -2.09
N ILE A 68 9.03 -2.98 -2.41
CA ILE A 68 9.41 -4.03 -1.46
C ILE A 68 10.61 -4.76 -2.03
N LYS A 69 11.68 -4.85 -1.25
CA LYS A 69 12.81 -5.73 -1.54
C LYS A 69 12.77 -6.90 -0.58
N LEU A 70 12.59 -8.11 -1.10
CA LEU A 70 12.70 -9.34 -0.32
C LEU A 70 14.14 -9.86 -0.38
N LYS A 71 14.60 -10.51 0.69
CA LYS A 71 15.94 -11.09 0.76
C LYS A 71 16.16 -12.09 -0.37
N GLY A 72 17.17 -11.85 -1.21
CA GLY A 72 17.52 -12.73 -2.33
C GLY A 72 16.65 -12.58 -3.57
N PHE A 73 15.76 -11.57 -3.62
CA PHE A 73 14.93 -11.25 -4.78
C PHE A 73 15.14 -9.80 -5.24
N SER A 74 14.78 -9.54 -6.49
CA SER A 74 14.73 -8.19 -7.03
C SER A 74 13.62 -7.37 -6.35
N GLU A 75 13.74 -6.04 -6.43
CA GLU A 75 12.70 -5.14 -5.96
C GLU A 75 11.39 -5.37 -6.70
N TRP A 76 10.30 -5.43 -5.94
CA TRP A 76 8.94 -5.60 -6.43
C TRP A 76 8.14 -4.35 -6.11
N ARG A 77 7.43 -3.83 -7.10
CA ARG A 77 6.58 -2.64 -6.98
C ARG A 77 5.12 -3.09 -6.94
N LEU A 78 4.43 -2.75 -5.87
CA LEU A 78 3.02 -3.06 -5.66
C LEU A 78 2.19 -1.78 -5.78
N PRO A 79 1.52 -1.55 -6.92
CA PRO A 79 0.62 -0.41 -7.07
C PRO A 79 -0.66 -0.62 -6.25
N ILE A 80 -1.05 0.38 -5.49
CA ILE A 80 -2.25 0.35 -4.64
C ILE A 80 -3.44 0.78 -5.48
N LYS A 81 -4.34 -0.17 -5.77
CA LYS A 81 -5.52 0.09 -6.62
C LYS A 81 -6.69 0.72 -5.86
N ASP A 82 -6.84 0.40 -4.58
CA ASP A 82 -7.91 0.93 -3.74
C ASP A 82 -7.50 2.27 -3.12
N LEU A 83 -7.46 3.31 -3.95
CA LEU A 83 -7.02 4.64 -3.56
C LEU A 83 -8.01 5.31 -2.59
N GLU A 84 -9.31 5.02 -2.67
CA GLU A 84 -10.32 5.64 -1.79
C GLU A 84 -10.05 5.30 -0.31
N GLU A 85 -9.76 4.03 0.00
CA GLU A 85 -9.46 3.62 1.36
C GLU A 85 -7.99 3.86 1.76
N HIS A 86 -7.04 3.77 0.82
CA HIS A 86 -5.61 3.81 1.12
C HIS A 86 -4.91 5.16 0.90
N ALA A 87 -5.30 5.92 -0.12
CA ALA A 87 -4.67 7.18 -0.50
C ALA A 87 -5.19 8.36 0.33
N GLU A 88 -6.44 8.31 0.80
CA GLU A 88 -7.02 9.37 1.63
C GLU A 88 -6.12 9.62 2.85
N LYS A 89 -5.47 10.78 2.89
CA LYS A 89 -4.57 11.21 3.98
C LYS A 89 -3.39 10.26 4.25
N LEU A 90 -2.87 9.56 3.23
CA LEU A 90 -1.74 8.63 3.37
C LEU A 90 -1.99 7.54 4.45
N ARG A 91 -3.25 7.12 4.62
CA ARG A 91 -3.65 6.17 5.68
C ARG A 91 -2.86 4.87 5.64
N LEU A 92 -2.69 4.28 4.46
CA LEU A 92 -1.94 3.02 4.33
C LEU A 92 -0.46 3.20 4.72
N TYR A 93 0.16 4.31 4.31
CA TYR A 93 1.52 4.65 4.69
C TYR A 93 1.66 4.72 6.22
N HIS A 94 0.80 5.47 6.89
CA HIS A 94 0.81 5.60 8.35
C HIS A 94 0.57 4.25 9.04
N PHE A 95 -0.40 3.48 8.58
CA PHE A 95 -0.69 2.15 9.13
C PHE A 95 0.54 1.23 9.10
N ILE A 96 1.22 1.14 7.95
CA ILE A 96 2.41 0.29 7.80
C ILE A 96 3.58 0.85 8.64
N LYS A 97 3.80 2.16 8.62
CA LYS A 97 4.88 2.82 9.36
C LYS A 97 4.77 2.59 10.87
N ASP A 98 3.56 2.73 11.40
CA ASP A 98 3.32 2.72 12.85
C ASP A 98 3.22 1.29 13.40
N ASN A 99 2.87 0.30 12.57
CA ASN A 99 2.54 -1.05 13.04
C ASN A 99 3.38 -2.18 12.44
N PHE A 100 3.98 -2.00 11.26
CA PHE A 100 4.60 -3.09 10.50
C PHE A 100 6.10 -2.89 10.27
N PHE A 101 6.49 -1.82 9.57
CA PHE A 101 7.86 -1.60 9.11
C PHE A 101 8.18 -0.12 9.12
N ASN A 102 9.40 0.28 9.50
CA ASN A 102 9.79 1.70 9.46
C ASN A 102 9.88 2.15 7.99
N LEU A 103 8.79 2.75 7.51
CA LEU A 103 8.55 3.00 6.10
C LEU A 103 9.02 4.41 5.70
N GLU A 104 9.99 4.47 4.78
CA GLU A 104 10.41 5.73 4.15
C GLU A 104 9.32 6.21 3.18
N PHE A 105 9.05 7.51 3.14
CA PHE A 105 8.13 8.12 2.18
C PHE A 105 8.92 8.83 1.08
N ARG A 106 8.66 8.48 -0.17
CA ARG A 106 9.27 9.08 -1.36
C ARG A 106 8.16 9.64 -2.25
N ARG A 107 8.36 10.87 -2.70
CA ARG A 107 7.48 11.52 -3.68
C ARG A 107 8.32 11.74 -4.93
N LEU A 108 7.87 11.19 -6.05
CA LEU A 108 8.54 11.32 -7.35
C LEU A 108 7.91 12.45 -8.18
#